data_AF-A0A6C0HZ55-F1
#
_entry.id   AF-A0A6C0HZ55-F1
#
_cell.length_a   1.000
_cell.length_b   1.000
_cell.length_c   1.000
_cell.angle_alpha   90.00
_cell.angle_beta   90.00
_cell.angle_gamma   90.00
#
_symmetry.space_group_name_H-M   'P 1'
#
loop_
_entity.id
_entity.type
_entity.pdbx_description
1 polymer ?
#
loop_
_entity_poly.entity_id
_entity_poly.type
_entity_poly.pdbx_seq_one_letter_code
_entity_poly.pdbx_strand_id
1 'polypeptide(L)'
;MLEDYSNPKEVERKAKRYGVKVFRSTKRDKKYMIYHNGWIHFGAMGYEDYTKHKNKTRRANYLKRSAGIKDSGKYSANQLARHLLW
;
A
#
# COMPACT_ATOMS: atom_id res chain seq x y z
N MET A 1 -11.71 -9.28 7.19
CA MET A 1 -11.83 -8.91 5.75
C MET A 1 -10.84 -7.78 5.43
N LEU A 2 -10.69 -7.35 4.17
CA LEU A 2 -9.70 -6.32 3.79
C LEU A 2 -10.04 -4.97 4.44
N GLU A 3 -11.34 -4.70 4.55
CA GLU A 3 -11.97 -3.49 5.03
C GLU A 3 -11.76 -3.25 6.54
N ASP A 4 -11.35 -4.29 7.27
CA ASP A 4 -10.96 -4.19 8.68
C ASP A 4 -9.59 -3.51 8.82
N TYR A 5 -8.75 -3.57 7.77
CA TYR A 5 -7.36 -3.12 7.82
C TYR A 5 -7.04 -1.98 6.85
N SER A 6 -7.93 -1.67 5.91
CA SER A 6 -7.70 -0.68 4.86
C SER A 6 -9.01 -0.07 4.36
N ASN A 7 -8.93 1.06 3.65
CA ASN A 7 -10.06 1.67 2.96
C ASN A 7 -9.88 1.55 1.43
N PRO A 8 -10.47 0.53 0.77
CA PRO A 8 -10.28 0.29 -0.66
C PRO A 8 -10.61 1.48 -1.56
N LYS A 9 -11.66 2.26 -1.24
CA LYS A 9 -12.06 3.45 -2.02
C LYS A 9 -10.98 4.53 -2.00
N GLU A 10 -10.35 4.75 -0.84
CA GLU A 10 -9.27 5.72 -0.74
C GLU A 10 -8.00 5.22 -1.45
N VAL A 11 -7.69 3.93 -1.33
CA VAL A 11 -6.55 3.30 -2.00
C VAL A 11 -6.72 3.39 -3.52
N GLU A 12 -7.91 3.13 -4.05
CA GLU A 12 -8.21 3.27 -5.48
C GLU A 12 -8.04 4.72 -5.95
N ARG A 13 -8.54 5.71 -5.20
CA ARG A 13 -8.36 7.13 -5.50
C ARG A 13 -6.87 7.52 -5.50
N LYS A 14 -6.08 7.03 -4.54
CA LYS A 14 -4.63 7.25 -4.50
C LYS A 14 -3.94 6.57 -5.68
N ALA A 15 -4.33 5.35 -6.04
CA ALA A 15 -3.78 4.59 -7.16
C ALA A 15 -4.02 5.29 -8.50
N LYS A 16 -5.24 5.83 -8.72
CA LYS A 16 -5.56 6.65 -9.90
C LYS A 16 -4.62 7.85 -10.03
N ARG A 17 -4.36 8.57 -8.93
CA ARG A 17 -3.41 9.70 -8.92
C ARG A 17 -1.96 9.25 -9.12
N TYR A 18 -1.62 8.03 -8.69
CA TYR A 18 -0.31 7.43 -8.91
C TYR A 18 -0.10 6.91 -10.34
N GLY A 19 -1.18 6.82 -11.12
CA GLY A 19 -1.17 6.32 -12.50
C GLY A 19 -1.17 4.79 -12.60
N VAL A 20 -1.77 4.09 -11.63
CA VAL A 20 -1.89 2.62 -11.64
C VAL A 20 -3.30 2.16 -11.30
N LYS A 21 -3.67 0.98 -11.79
CA LYS A 21 -4.86 0.26 -11.36
C LYS A 21 -4.49 -0.70 -10.23
N VAL A 22 -5.25 -0.65 -9.14
CA VAL A 22 -5.04 -1.47 -7.95
C VAL A 22 -6.13 -2.52 -7.82
N PHE A 23 -5.76 -3.72 -7.38
CA PHE A 23 -6.67 -4.84 -7.18
C PHE A 23 -6.47 -5.41 -5.78
N ARG A 24 -7.48 -6.14 -5.28
CA ARG A 24 -7.30 -6.99 -4.09
C ARG A 24 -6.26 -8.07 -4.41
N SER A 25 -5.31 -8.26 -3.51
CA SER A 25 -4.27 -9.29 -3.67
C SER A 25 -4.86 -10.70 -3.63
N THR A 26 -4.33 -11.60 -4.46
CA THR A 26 -4.59 -13.04 -4.38
C THR A 26 -3.83 -13.73 -3.25
N LYS A 27 -2.73 -13.13 -2.75
CA LYS A 27 -1.98 -13.62 -1.59
C LYS A 27 -2.68 -13.28 -0.28
N ARG A 28 -2.87 -14.28 0.59
CA ARG A 28 -3.58 -14.16 1.88
C ARG A 28 -2.93 -13.17 2.85
N ASP A 29 -1.61 -13.01 2.81
CA ASP A 29 -0.84 -12.13 3.68
C ASP A 29 -0.73 -10.69 3.14
N LYS A 30 -1.23 -10.43 1.94
CA LYS A 30 -1.16 -9.11 1.28
C LYS A 30 -2.53 -8.49 1.07
N LYS A 31 -2.58 -7.16 1.12
CA LYS A 31 -3.80 -6.38 0.91
C LYS A 31 -4.11 -6.19 -0.57
N TYR A 32 -3.14 -5.66 -1.31
CA TYR A 32 -3.34 -5.18 -2.67
C TYR A 32 -2.27 -5.69 -3.64
N MET A 33 -2.59 -5.63 -4.92
CA MET A 33 -1.63 -5.87 -5.99
C MET A 33 -1.85 -4.90 -7.17
N ILE A 34 -0.79 -4.63 -7.90
CA ILE A 34 -0.84 -3.98 -9.23
C ILE A 34 -0.15 -4.87 -10.26
N TYR A 35 -0.45 -4.62 -11.54
CA TYR A 35 0.31 -5.21 -12.65
C TYR A 35 1.26 -4.17 -13.24
N HIS A 36 2.56 -4.45 -13.20
CA HIS A 36 3.60 -3.67 -13.87
C HIS A 36 4.79 -4.58 -14.17
N ASN A 37 4.90 -5.05 -15.42
CA ASN A 37 5.87 -6.09 -15.84
C ASN A 37 5.83 -7.36 -14.96
N GLY A 38 4.66 -7.64 -14.36
CA GLY A 38 4.47 -8.67 -13.34
C GLY A 38 3.53 -8.22 -12.23
N TRP A 39 2.99 -9.17 -11.46
CA TRP A 39 2.14 -8.87 -10.30
C TRP A 39 2.99 -8.47 -9.10
N ILE A 40 2.73 -7.26 -8.58
CA ILE A 40 3.43 -6.72 -7.43
C ILE A 40 2.44 -6.62 -6.28
N HIS A 41 2.64 -7.45 -5.25
CA HIS A 41 1.76 -7.51 -4.08
C HIS A 41 2.34 -6.68 -2.93
N PHE A 42 1.49 -5.90 -2.26
CA PHE A 42 1.93 -4.98 -1.21
C PHE A 42 0.86 -4.76 -0.12
N GLY A 43 1.32 -4.23 1.01
CA GLY A 43 0.53 -4.03 2.23
C GLY A 43 0.30 -5.33 2.98
N ALA A 44 0.67 -5.41 4.26
CA ALA A 44 0.46 -6.60 5.07
C ALA A 44 -0.99 -6.68 5.57
N MET A 45 -1.60 -7.87 5.51
CA MET A 45 -2.85 -8.17 6.20
C MET A 45 -2.63 -8.25 7.72
N GLY A 46 -3.68 -8.06 8.52
CA GLY A 46 -3.62 -8.13 9.98
C GLY A 46 -3.30 -6.80 10.68
N TYR A 47 -2.85 -5.78 9.94
CA TYR A 47 -2.55 -4.45 10.48
C TYR A 47 -3.27 -3.36 9.72
N GLU A 48 -3.90 -2.42 10.44
CA GLU A 48 -4.46 -1.24 9.82
C GLU A 48 -3.38 -0.37 9.17
N ASP A 49 -3.68 0.17 7.99
CA ASP A 49 -2.87 1.25 7.37
C ASP A 49 -3.53 2.62 7.56
N TYR A 50 -2.87 3.68 7.08
CA TYR A 50 -3.33 5.06 7.31
C TYR A 50 -4.69 5.35 6.66
N THR A 51 -5.05 4.64 5.59
CA THR A 51 -6.37 4.79 4.97
C THR A 51 -7.49 4.32 5.88
N LYS A 52 -7.19 3.44 6.85
CA LYS A 52 -8.11 2.96 7.89
C LYS A 52 -7.98 3.73 9.20
N HIS A 53 -6.80 3.70 9.84
CA HIS A 53 -6.65 4.16 11.23
C HIS A 53 -6.45 5.68 11.41
N LYS A 54 -6.08 6.41 10.35
CA LYS A 54 -5.87 7.89 10.33
C LYS A 54 -4.88 8.50 11.33
N ASN A 55 -4.23 7.70 12.18
CA ASN A 55 -3.11 8.12 13.04
C ASN A 55 -1.89 8.64 12.24
N LYS A 56 -1.61 9.94 12.36
CA LYS A 56 -0.52 10.65 11.66
C LYS A 56 0.87 10.25 12.18
N THR A 57 1.01 9.97 13.47
CA THR A 57 2.29 9.53 14.07
C THR A 57 2.72 8.17 13.54
N ARG A 58 1.80 7.19 13.48
CA ARG A 58 2.05 5.86 12.88
C ARG A 58 2.50 5.99 11.42
N ARG A 59 1.85 6.87 10.66
CA ARG A 59 2.21 7.17 9.27
C ARG A 59 3.62 7.77 9.15
N ALA A 60 3.92 8.81 9.93
CA ALA A 60 5.23 9.47 9.90
C ALA A 60 6.35 8.48 10.27
N ASN A 61 6.14 7.65 11.29
CA ASN A 61 7.09 6.62 11.71
C ASN A 61 7.32 5.57 10.61
N TYR A 62 6.24 5.10 9.98
CA TYR A 62 6.34 4.17 8.85
C TYR A 62 7.14 4.79 7.69
N LEU A 63 6.81 6.02 7.29
CA LEU A 63 7.47 6.72 6.19
C LEU A 63 8.94 7.01 6.50
N LYS A 64 9.29 7.33 7.76
CA LYS A 64 10.70 7.51 8.16
C LYS A 64 11.49 6.20 8.02
N ARG A 65 10.97 5.11 8.60
CA ARG A 65 11.63 3.79 8.55
C ARG A 65 11.77 3.26 7.13
N SER A 66 10.73 3.38 6.32
CA SER A 66 10.71 2.84 4.96
C SER A 66 11.45 3.70 3.92
N ALA A 67 11.87 4.92 4.27
CA ALA A 67 12.58 5.81 3.34
C ALA A 67 14.00 5.31 2.98
N GLY A 68 14.64 4.56 3.88
CA GLY A 68 15.99 4.02 3.66
C GLY A 68 16.04 2.76 2.80
N ILE A 69 14.89 2.16 2.47
CA ILE A 69 14.83 0.94 1.66
C ILE A 69 15.02 1.32 0.19
N LYS A 70 16.20 0.99 -0.35
CA LYS A 70 16.52 1.11 -1.78
C LYS A 70 16.02 -0.14 -2.49
N ASP A 71 14.89 -0.04 -3.18
CA ASP A 71 14.35 -1.10 -4.02
C ASP A 71 14.13 -0.64 -5.47
N SER A 72 13.57 -1.51 -6.31
CA SER A 72 13.59 -1.48 -7.79
C SER A 72 12.79 -0.35 -8.46
N GLY A 73 12.70 0.83 -7.84
CA GLY A 73 12.13 2.03 -8.43
C GLY A 73 10.66 2.28 -8.07
N LYS A 74 10.00 3.10 -8.88
CA LYS A 74 8.66 3.66 -8.60
C LYS A 74 7.62 2.59 -8.24
N TYR A 75 7.60 1.46 -8.92
CA TYR A 75 6.56 0.44 -8.77
C TYR A 75 6.92 -0.68 -7.80
N SER A 76 7.91 -0.48 -6.93
CA SER A 76 8.25 -1.45 -5.89
C SER A 76 7.16 -1.57 -4.82
N ALA A 77 7.11 -2.73 -4.14
CA ALA A 77 6.13 -2.95 -3.07
C ALA A 77 6.23 -1.92 -1.93
N ASN A 78 7.44 -1.46 -1.61
CA ASN A 78 7.65 -0.41 -0.61
C ASN A 78 7.09 0.94 -1.08
N GLN A 79 7.43 1.37 -2.31
CA GLN A 79 6.95 2.65 -2.84
C GLN A 79 5.42 2.64 -2.95
N LEU A 80 4.83 1.56 -3.45
CA LEU A 80 3.38 1.41 -3.50
C LEU A 80 2.74 1.50 -2.12
N ALA A 81 3.30 0.83 -1.10
CA ALA A 81 2.80 0.93 0.27
C ALA A 81 2.91 2.38 0.80
N ARG A 82 4.06 3.04 0.60
CA ARG A 82 4.29 4.42 1.04
C ARG A 82 3.32 5.42 0.41
N HIS A 83 3.03 5.28 -0.88
CA HIS A 83 2.19 6.24 -1.61
C HIS A 83 0.69 5.94 -1.47
N LEU A 84 0.31 4.67 -1.43
CA LEU A 84 -1.09 4.25 -1.46
C LEU A 84 -1.67 3.96 -0.08
N LEU A 85 -0.88 3.40 0.85
CA LEU A 85 -1.37 2.94 2.15
C LEU A 85 -1.00 3.87 3.31
N TRP A 86 0.13 4.57 3.20
CA TRP A 86 0.66 5.44 4.26
C TRP A 86 0.54 6.92 3.89
#